data_AF-A0A9P8BEF4-F1
#
_entry.id   AF-A0A9P8BEF4-F1
#
_cell.length_a   1.000
_cell.length_b   1.000
_cell.length_c   1.000
_cell.angle_alpha   90.00
_cell.angle_beta   90.00
_cell.angle_gamma   90.00
#
_symmetry.space_group_name_H-M   'P 1'
#
loop_
_entity.id
_entity.type
_entity.pdbx_description
1 polymer ?
#
loop_
_entity_poly.entity_id
_entity_poly.type
_entity_poly.pdbx_seq_one_letter_code
_entity_poly.pdbx_strand_id
1 'polypeptide(L)'
;MDQMSAPEVQSLIGALSLLVSDLQTSRYITAAGFAILIHDHLITLSDEVELIWRNPLSNVSVLFLINRYVVPAIIVVDLYEAAGFARNMPQLLPWMDLDRG
;
A
#
# COMPACT_ATOMS: atom_id res chain seq x y z
N MET A 1 -20.05 34.87 -13.64
CA MET A 1 -19.52 33.50 -13.60
C MET A 1 -18.40 33.47 -14.62
N ASP A 2 -17.17 33.47 -14.10
CA ASP A 2 -15.94 33.56 -14.88
C ASP A 2 -15.83 32.34 -15.81
N GLN A 3 -15.90 32.58 -17.12
CA GLN A 3 -15.78 31.53 -18.13
C GLN A 3 -14.29 31.19 -18.21
N MET A 4 -13.86 30.12 -17.54
CA MET A 4 -12.52 29.55 -17.73
C MET A 4 -12.26 29.39 -19.22
N SER A 5 -11.19 30.03 -19.69
CA SER A 5 -10.89 30.08 -21.11
C SER A 5 -10.54 28.67 -21.62
N ALA A 6 -10.95 28.33 -22.85
CA ALA A 6 -10.66 27.04 -23.49
C ALA A 6 -9.19 26.55 -23.36
N PRO A 7 -8.14 27.40 -23.40
CA PRO A 7 -6.76 26.95 -23.17
C PRO A 7 -6.46 26.54 -21.72
N GLU A 8 -7.11 27.12 -20.70
CA GLU A 8 -6.92 26.73 -19.29
C GLU A 8 -7.48 25.35 -19.01
N VAL A 9 -8.62 25.00 -19.62
CA VAL A 9 -9.19 23.64 -19.50
C VAL A 9 -8.24 22.60 -20.11
N GLN A 10 -7.58 22.93 -21.21
CA GLN A 10 -6.63 22.01 -21.86
C GLN A 10 -5.37 21.79 -21.03
N SER A 11 -4.85 22.84 -20.37
CA SER A 11 -3.69 22.71 -19.48
C SER A 11 -4.03 21.87 -18.25
N LEU A 12 -5.24 22.01 -17.70
CA LEU A 12 -5.72 21.19 -16.58
C LEU A 12 -5.90 19.71 -16.96
N ILE A 13 -6.45 19.43 -18.14
CA ILE A 13 -6.55 18.04 -18.64
C ILE A 13 -5.16 17.45 -18.84
N GLY A 14 -4.21 18.23 -19.36
CA GLY A 14 -2.82 17.81 -19.51
C GLY A 14 -2.14 17.53 -18.17
N ALA A 15 -2.32 18.41 -17.17
CA ALA A 15 -1.79 18.19 -15.83
C ALA A 15 -2.40 16.94 -15.17
N LEU A 16 -3.71 16.72 -15.34
CA LEU A 16 -4.39 15.55 -14.81
C LEU A 16 -3.92 14.25 -15.46
N SER A 17 -3.72 14.23 -16.78
CA SER A 17 -3.26 13.03 -17.49
C SER A 17 -1.85 12.63 -17.08
N LEU A 18 -0.97 13.61 -16.87
CA LEU A 18 0.37 13.39 -16.31
C LEU A 18 0.29 12.78 -14.91
N LEU A 19 -0.53 13.38 -14.03
CA LEU A 19 -0.70 12.88 -12.66
C LEU A 19 -1.21 11.43 -12.64
N VAL A 20 -2.18 11.10 -13.48
CA VAL A 20 -2.71 9.72 -13.58
C VAL A 20 -1.64 8.74 -14.06
N SER A 21 -0.82 9.13 -15.04
CA SER A 21 0.29 8.32 -15.55
C SER A 21 1.37 8.06 -14.48
N ASP A 22 1.73 9.10 -13.72
CA ASP A 22 2.70 9.00 -12.63
C ASP A 22 2.19 8.08 -11.52
N LEU A 23 0.91 8.19 -11.16
CA LEU A 23 0.29 7.30 -10.17
C LEU A 23 0.28 5.84 -10.64
N GLN A 24 -0.02 5.58 -11.92
CA GLN A 24 0.07 4.22 -12.47
C GLN A 24 1.49 3.68 -12.42
N THR A 25 2.46 4.48 -12.86
CA THR A 25 3.88 4.10 -12.87
C THR A 25 4.38 3.80 -11.45
N SER A 26 4.04 4.66 -10.48
CA SER A 26 4.34 4.44 -9.07
C SER A 26 3.77 3.12 -8.57
N ARG A 27 2.50 2.80 -8.87
CA ARG A 27 1.88 1.52 -8.48
C ARG A 27 2.62 0.31 -9.05
N TYR A 28 3.00 0.34 -10.32
CA TYR A 28 3.74 -0.76 -10.94
C TYR A 28 5.13 -0.93 -10.33
N ILE A 29 5.85 0.17 -10.09
CA ILE A 29 7.16 0.15 -9.43
C ILE A 29 7.04 -0.39 -8.00
N THR A 30 6.05 0.06 -7.23
CA THR A 30 5.80 -0.44 -5.87
C THR A 30 5.50 -1.94 -5.87
N ALA A 31 4.64 -2.42 -6.78
CA ALA A 31 4.34 -3.85 -6.91
C ALA A 31 5.58 -4.68 -7.31
N ALA A 32 6.39 -4.19 -8.25
CA ALA A 32 7.63 -4.86 -8.65
C ALA A 32 8.66 -4.88 -7.52
N GLY A 33 8.84 -3.76 -6.82
CA GLY A 33 9.71 -3.67 -5.64
C GLY A 33 9.26 -4.58 -4.51
N PHE A 34 7.94 -4.67 -4.28
CA PHE A 34 7.37 -5.60 -3.31
C PHE A 34 7.64 -7.07 -3.67
N ALA A 35 7.50 -7.45 -4.93
CA ALA A 35 7.81 -8.82 -5.37
C ALA A 35 9.28 -9.18 -5.16
N ILE A 36 10.21 -8.25 -5.44
CA ILE A 36 11.64 -8.43 -5.16
C ILE A 36 11.89 -8.55 -3.65
N LEU A 37 11.23 -7.72 -2.85
CA LEU A 37 11.35 -7.74 -1.39
C LEU A 37 10.85 -9.07 -0.82
N ILE A 38 9.72 -9.59 -1.30
CA ILE A 38 9.21 -10.93 -0.93
C ILE A 38 10.21 -12.03 -1.30
N HIS A 39 10.78 -11.96 -2.51
CA HIS A 39 11.77 -12.94 -2.96
C HIS A 39 13.00 -12.95 -2.04
N ASP A 40 13.52 -11.78 -1.67
CA ASP A 40 14.63 -11.66 -0.73
C ASP A 40 14.29 -12.24 0.66
N HIS A 41 13.05 -12.01 1.13
CA HIS A 41 12.55 -12.60 2.37
C HIS A 41 12.49 -14.12 2.29
N LEU A 42 11.96 -14.70 1.21
CA LEU A 42 11.83 -16.16 1.07
C LEU A 42 13.17 -16.87 1.10
N ILE A 43 14.22 -16.29 0.49
CA ILE A 43 15.57 -16.87 0.49
C ILE A 43 16.18 -16.88 1.89
N THR A 44 15.95 -15.82 2.67
CA THR A 44 16.50 -15.71 4.03
C THR A 44 15.63 -16.38 5.09
N LEU A 45 14.38 -16.69 4.76
CA LEU A 45 13.44 -17.38 5.65
C LEU A 45 13.94 -18.77 6.05
N SER A 46 14.59 -19.51 5.15
CA SER A 46 15.13 -20.84 5.47
C SER A 46 16.12 -20.78 6.62
N ASP A 47 17.00 -19.78 6.59
CA ASP A 47 18.03 -19.59 7.61
C ASP A 47 17.41 -19.04 8.90
N GLU A 48 16.39 -18.17 8.80
CA GLU A 48 15.63 -17.69 9.96
C GLU A 48 14.92 -18.84 10.67
N VAL A 49 14.25 -19.74 9.94
CA VAL A 49 13.54 -20.88 10.54
C VAL A 49 14.52 -21.83 11.23
N GLU A 50 15.69 -22.06 10.64
CA GLU A 50 16.69 -22.94 11.24
C GLU A 50 17.41 -22.32 12.45
N LEU A 51 17.76 -21.03 12.39
CA LEU A 51 18.55 -20.36 13.44
C LEU A 51 17.69 -19.71 14.54
N ILE A 52 16.51 -19.21 14.21
CA ILE A 52 15.63 -18.47 15.13
C ILE A 52 14.52 -19.38 15.64
N TRP A 53 13.84 -20.13 14.76
CA TRP A 53 12.65 -20.89 15.17
C TRP A 53 12.99 -22.26 15.81
N ARG A 54 14.15 -22.86 15.51
CA ARG A 54 14.61 -24.09 16.20
C ARG A 54 15.39 -23.82 17.49
N ASN A 55 15.88 -22.60 17.70
CA ASN A 55 16.64 -22.20 18.89
C ASN A 55 15.73 -21.40 19.84
N PRO A 56 16.07 -21.22 21.14
CA PRO A 56 15.22 -20.46 22.04
C PRO A 56 15.14 -19.00 21.57
N LEU A 57 13.93 -18.58 21.18
CA LEU A 57 13.64 -17.23 20.68
C LEU A 57 14.13 -16.18 21.69
N SER A 58 15.20 -15.47 21.34
CA SER A 58 15.68 -14.33 22.12
C SER A 58 14.83 -13.09 21.81
N ASN A 59 14.69 -12.19 22.79
CA ASN A 59 14.02 -10.90 22.60
C ASN A 59 14.60 -10.10 21.42
N VAL A 60 15.90 -10.25 21.16
CA VAL A 60 16.58 -9.61 20.02
C VAL A 60 16.12 -10.20 18.69
N SER A 61 15.90 -11.52 18.62
CA SER A 61 15.40 -12.21 17.43
C SER A 61 13.95 -11.80 17.12
N VAL A 62 13.11 -11.66 18.14
CA VAL A 62 11.73 -11.17 17.99
C VAL A 62 11.72 -9.72 17.52
N LEU A 63 12.57 -8.85 18.09
CA LEU A 63 12.68 -7.45 17.67
C LEU A 63 13.16 -7.34 16.21
N PHE A 64 14.08 -8.21 15.80
CA PHE A 64 14.56 -8.32 14.43
C PHE A 64 13.43 -8.77 13.47
N LEU A 65 12.67 -9.80 13.84
CA LEU A 65 11.49 -10.25 13.10
C LEU A 65 10.43 -9.14 12.96
N ILE A 66 10.12 -8.40 14.03
CA ILE A 66 9.17 -7.29 13.93
C ILE A 66 9.68 -6.22 12.96
N ASN A 67 10.94 -5.80 13.11
CA ASN A 67 11.54 -4.78 12.24
C ASN A 67 11.51 -5.21 10.77
N ARG A 68 11.80 -6.47 10.50
CA ARG A 68 11.87 -7.03 9.15
C ARG A 68 10.50 -7.18 8.47
N TYR A 69 9.45 -7.52 9.21
CA TYR A 69 8.14 -7.84 8.63
C TYR A 69 7.17 -6.64 8.60
N VAL A 70 7.45 -5.57 9.34
CA VAL A 70 6.61 -4.36 9.35
C VAL A 70 6.56 -3.67 7.97
N VAL A 71 7.70 -3.52 7.29
CA VAL A 71 7.78 -2.87 5.98
C VAL A 71 6.95 -3.62 4.92
N PRO A 72 7.12 -4.93 4.71
CA PRO A 72 6.26 -5.68 3.79
C PRO A 72 4.78 -5.64 4.20
N ALA A 73 4.46 -5.65 5.50
CA ALA A 73 3.07 -5.54 5.96
C ALA A 73 2.42 -4.21 5.56
N ILE A 74 3.15 -3.08 5.70
CA ILE A 74 2.67 -1.76 5.26
C ILE A 74 2.43 -1.77 3.74
N ILE A 75 3.37 -2.30 2.96
CA ILE A 75 3.24 -2.34 1.49
C ILE A 75 2.06 -3.22 1.05
N VAL A 76 1.74 -4.30 1.79
CA VAL A 76 0.55 -5.12 1.54
C VAL A 76 -0.74 -4.33 1.76
N VAL A 77 -0.80 -3.52 2.82
CA VAL A 77 -1.95 -2.65 3.09
C VAL A 77 -2.10 -1.61 1.98
N ASP A 78 -1.01 -0.93 1.60
CA ASP A 78 -1.00 0.05 0.51
C ASP A 78 -1.46 -0.57 -0.82
N LEU A 79 -1.02 -1.79 -1.10
CA LEU A 79 -1.42 -2.53 -2.30
C LEU A 79 -2.90 -2.94 -2.25
N TYR A 80 -3.41 -3.31 -1.08
CA TYR A 80 -4.83 -3.66 -0.87
C TYR A 80 -5.75 -2.46 -1.11
N GLU A 81 -5.36 -1.28 -0.62
CA GLU A 81 -6.06 -0.02 -0.90
C GLU A 81 -5.99 0.35 -2.38
N ALA A 82 -4.80 0.26 -2.99
CA ALA A 82 -4.59 0.55 -4.40
C ALA A 82 -5.35 -0.42 -5.33
N ALA A 83 -5.53 -1.68 -4.92
CA ALA A 83 -6.33 -2.68 -5.61
C ALA A 83 -7.85 -2.40 -5.56
N GLY A 84 -8.28 -1.41 -4.76
CA GLY A 84 -9.68 -0.96 -4.72
C GLY A 84 -10.57 -1.77 -3.77
N PHE A 85 -10.01 -2.68 -2.96
CA PHE A 85 -10.79 -3.38 -1.95
C PHE A 85 -11.35 -2.43 -0.87
N ALA A 86 -10.61 -1.38 -0.53
CA ALA A 86 -11.11 -0.30 0.34
C ALA A 86 -12.18 0.59 -0.35
N ARG A 87 -12.09 0.77 -1.68
CA ARG A 87 -13.04 1.57 -2.46
C ARG A 87 -14.41 0.88 -2.59
N ASN A 88 -14.43 -0.44 -2.47
CA ASN A 88 -15.63 -1.27 -2.48
C ASN A 88 -16.20 -1.56 -1.09
N MET A 89 -15.74 -0.91 -0.02
CA MET A 89 -16.45 -0.99 1.27
C MET A 89 -17.86 -0.44 1.04
N PRO A 90 -18.91 -1.29 1.02
CA PRO A 90 -20.26 -0.77 0.98
C PRO A 90 -20.41 0.03 2.28
N GLN A 91 -21.05 1.19 2.22
CA GLN A 91 -21.16 2.14 3.33
C GLN A 91 -22.06 1.60 4.45
N LEU A 92 -21.77 0.41 4.97
CA LEU A 92 -22.59 -0.41 5.86
C LEU A 92 -22.51 0.05 7.31
N LEU A 93 -22.47 1.36 7.54
CA LEU A 93 -22.88 1.95 8.81
C LEU A 93 -24.15 2.79 8.65
N PRO A 94 -25.32 2.21 8.27
CA PRO A 94 -26.61 2.89 8.35
C PRO A 94 -26.96 3.45 9.74
N TRP A 95 -26.28 2.96 10.79
CA TRP A 95 -26.51 3.30 12.18
C TRP A 95 -25.86 4.61 12.65
N MET A 96 -25.07 5.28 11.79
CA MET A 96 -24.48 6.61 12.09
C MET A 96 -25.39 7.79 11.73
N ASP A 97 -26.67 7.55 11.44
CA ASP A 97 -27.68 8.59 11.12
C ASP A 97 -28.73 8.76 12.25
N LEU A 98 -28.41 8.39 13.49
CA LEU A 98 -29.38 8.33 14.60
C LEU A 98 -29.48 9.59 15.49
N ASP A 99 -28.70 10.65 15.23
CA ASP A 99 -28.70 11.87 16.08
C ASP A 99 -29.21 13.13 15.35
N ARG A 100 -30.28 13.00 14.55
CA ARG A 100 -31.14 14.13 14.17
C ARG A 100 -32.58 13.87 14.59
N GLY A 101 -32.82 14.04 15.89
CA GLY A 101 -34.12 14.37 16.48
C GLY A 101 -34.20 15.86 16.80
#